data_AF-A0A917JDT4-F1
#
_entry.id   AF-A0A917JDT4-F1
#
_cell.length_a   1.000
_cell.length_b   1.000
_cell.length_c   1.000
_cell.angle_alpha   90.00
_cell.angle_beta   90.00
_cell.angle_gamma   90.00
#
_symmetry.space_group_name_H-M   'P 1'
#
loop_
_entity.id
_entity.type
_entity.pdbx_description
1 polymer ?
#
loop_
_entity_poly.entity_id
_entity_poly.type
_entity_poly.pdbx_seq_one_letter_code
_entity_poly.pdbx_strand_id
1 'polypeptide(L)'
;MRLSQAKVDIHLLDTEKKSTQWFTHSAFQTTFNLTNGAKDRLILVAPDSLPELPGGIYLPMGIFNQVFEALSTLKFVKFTSNQILFTFEKKTIELAIGSTFDSTLDQMNPSTLPGGRLFLKEIQQLQTMTGFEILLKDFTSFHSLALFDPVKGLFTADKAAQEASVTYLVGRGKGLTPSGDDFLIGWLLIQQLCGNASLSNQLILEKAESPYYTTDVSRHYLRQSSEGRYSQALLQLADYLVQPKEEIDVKQIIEAILAHGQTSGADTLAGITATLVEMRRKKEMAQRVVMALGGNAILRPGQEATVEVQMENIKISAEQVARIEALNYEVVLTHGNGPQVGNILQQNEIAKDIVPPFPLDVCNAESQGFIGYMLEQSIKNRLSTGESTANVVTLLTQIEVDEKDPAFQTPTKPIGVFYTEEEAKALTADKGWVMMEDAGRGYRRAVASPLPVKIHGIDAITTLAANNMIVIAGGGGGIPVTRDENGQLTGLEAVIDKDRTGKKLAEQVDADVFMMLTDVPNVYINWGKPNQQKLEELSVEEAQRFMDEGHFADGSMGPKMGAAIDFARGGRTAIVCALDEADLALQGKAGTRIVG
;
A
#
# COMPACT_ATOMS: atom_id res chain seq x y z
N MET A 1 37.35 14.89 -42.69
CA MET A 1 36.09 14.19 -43.00
C MET A 1 35.31 14.11 -41.70
N ARG A 2 34.10 14.69 -41.60
CA ARG A 2 33.22 14.39 -40.45
C ARG A 2 32.80 12.92 -40.60
N LEU A 3 33.28 12.06 -39.70
CA LEU A 3 32.79 10.68 -39.62
C LEU A 3 31.27 10.73 -39.41
N SER A 4 30.53 9.92 -40.15
CA SER A 4 29.09 9.74 -39.90
C SER A 4 28.89 9.27 -38.46
N GLN A 5 27.84 9.77 -37.82
CA GLN A 5 27.61 9.60 -36.39
C GLN A 5 26.48 8.61 -36.13
N ALA A 6 26.74 7.60 -35.30
CA ALA A 6 25.74 6.67 -34.78
C ALA A 6 25.18 7.16 -33.44
N LYS A 7 23.92 6.84 -33.16
CA LYS A 7 23.31 6.97 -31.84
C LYS A 7 23.23 5.60 -31.19
N VAL A 8 23.62 5.48 -29.92
CA VAL A 8 23.68 4.18 -29.22
C VAL A 8 23.08 4.26 -27.83
N ASP A 9 22.55 3.15 -27.34
CA ASP A 9 22.22 3.01 -25.93
C ASP A 9 23.51 3.10 -25.09
N ILE A 10 23.50 3.93 -24.04
CA ILE A 10 24.64 4.12 -23.13
C ILE A 10 25.11 2.79 -22.51
N HIS A 11 24.20 1.84 -22.31
CA HIS A 11 24.50 0.52 -21.76
C HIS A 11 25.33 -0.36 -22.70
N LEU A 12 25.45 -0.01 -23.99
CA LEU A 12 26.37 -0.68 -24.92
C LEU A 12 27.83 -0.25 -24.74
N LEU A 13 28.07 0.84 -24.02
CA LEU A 13 29.41 1.41 -23.81
C LEU A 13 30.13 0.82 -22.59
N ASP A 14 29.60 -0.25 -21.99
CA ASP A 14 30.27 -0.96 -20.92
C ASP A 14 31.49 -1.77 -21.42
N THR A 15 32.47 -1.92 -20.55
CA THR A 15 33.83 -2.43 -20.79
C THR A 15 33.84 -3.85 -21.40
N GLU A 16 32.94 -4.74 -20.97
CA GLU A 16 32.82 -6.10 -21.52
C GLU A 16 32.36 -6.09 -23.00
N LYS A 17 31.49 -5.16 -23.37
CA LYS A 17 30.94 -5.08 -24.72
C LYS A 17 31.97 -4.52 -25.70
N LYS A 18 32.90 -3.67 -25.22
CA LYS A 18 34.02 -3.11 -26.00
C LYS A 18 35.06 -4.15 -26.44
N SER A 19 35.30 -5.18 -25.63
CA SER A 19 36.27 -6.23 -25.97
C SER A 19 35.70 -7.36 -26.84
N THR A 20 34.37 -7.40 -27.01
CA THR A 20 33.65 -8.49 -27.69
C THR A 20 33.51 -8.26 -29.20
N GLN A 21 33.70 -9.32 -29.99
CA GLN A 21 33.31 -9.33 -31.41
C GLN A 21 31.86 -9.77 -31.57
N TRP A 22 31.14 -9.06 -32.43
CA TRP A 22 29.73 -9.28 -32.72
C TRP A 22 29.52 -9.71 -34.17
N PHE A 23 28.54 -10.58 -34.41
CA PHE A 23 28.30 -11.24 -35.69
C PHE A 23 26.83 -11.08 -36.08
N THR A 24 26.50 -11.14 -37.37
CA THR A 24 25.10 -11.12 -37.81
C THR A 24 24.34 -12.31 -37.25
N HIS A 25 23.25 -12.05 -36.54
CA HIS A 25 22.32 -13.06 -36.03
C HIS A 25 21.17 -13.29 -37.01
N SER A 26 20.44 -12.22 -37.31
CA SER A 26 19.24 -12.24 -38.16
C SER A 26 19.06 -10.88 -38.84
N ALA A 27 18.47 -10.86 -40.04
CA ALA A 27 18.15 -9.64 -40.77
C ALA A 27 16.66 -9.61 -41.12
N PHE A 28 16.04 -8.44 -40.98
CA PHE A 28 14.62 -8.16 -41.26
C PHE A 28 14.52 -7.03 -42.28
N GLN A 29 13.31 -6.65 -42.71
CA GLN A 29 13.12 -5.66 -43.78
C GLN A 29 13.82 -4.32 -43.55
N THR A 30 13.87 -3.83 -42.29
CA THR A 30 14.39 -2.51 -41.94
C THR A 30 15.33 -2.51 -40.74
N THR A 31 15.70 -3.68 -40.23
CA THR A 31 16.56 -3.85 -39.06
C THR A 31 17.36 -5.14 -39.16
N PHE A 32 18.43 -5.27 -38.38
CA PHE A 32 19.13 -6.54 -38.20
C PHE A 32 19.66 -6.67 -36.77
N ASN A 33 19.81 -7.90 -36.31
CA ASN A 33 20.36 -8.19 -35.00
C ASN A 33 21.80 -8.69 -35.14
N LEU A 34 22.65 -8.23 -34.22
CA LEU A 34 23.98 -8.78 -33.97
C LEU A 34 23.94 -9.70 -32.76
N THR A 35 24.84 -10.68 -32.70
CA THR A 35 25.05 -11.56 -31.55
C THR A 35 26.54 -11.65 -31.20
N ASN A 36 26.85 -11.86 -29.93
CA ASN A 36 28.22 -12.15 -29.50
C ASN A 36 28.63 -13.60 -29.85
N GLY A 37 29.90 -13.95 -29.63
CA GLY A 37 30.44 -15.28 -29.92
C GLY A 37 29.78 -16.43 -29.13
N ALA A 38 29.28 -16.16 -27.92
CA ALA A 38 28.56 -17.14 -27.09
C ALA A 38 27.10 -17.35 -27.54
N LYS A 39 26.58 -16.51 -28.43
CA LYS A 39 25.19 -16.53 -28.93
C LYS A 39 24.11 -16.36 -27.85
N ASP A 40 24.44 -15.65 -26.78
CA ASP A 40 23.57 -15.45 -25.62
C ASP A 40 23.15 -13.97 -25.42
N ARG A 41 23.70 -13.05 -26.21
CA ARG A 41 23.37 -11.61 -26.20
C ARG A 41 23.06 -11.12 -27.62
N LEU A 42 22.04 -10.27 -27.73
CA LEU A 42 21.68 -9.58 -28.97
C LEU A 42 21.91 -8.08 -28.88
N ILE A 43 22.12 -7.46 -30.04
CA ILE A 43 22.10 -6.00 -30.25
C ILE A 43 21.28 -5.73 -31.49
N LEU A 44 20.30 -4.84 -31.38
CA LEU A 44 19.55 -4.35 -32.53
C LEU A 44 20.36 -3.27 -33.27
N VAL A 45 20.37 -3.34 -34.60
CA VAL A 45 20.81 -2.24 -35.46
C VAL A 45 19.65 -1.81 -36.35
N ALA A 46 19.34 -0.51 -36.30
CA ALA A 46 18.20 0.11 -36.96
C ALA A 46 18.60 1.47 -37.57
N PRO A 47 17.81 2.02 -38.51
CA PRO A 47 17.92 3.40 -38.92
C PRO A 47 17.42 4.34 -37.82
N ASP A 48 18.01 5.54 -37.73
CA ASP A 48 17.67 6.60 -36.75
C ASP A 48 16.25 7.17 -36.87
N SER A 49 15.51 6.81 -37.93
CA SER A 49 14.09 7.10 -38.08
C SER A 49 13.19 6.17 -37.26
N LEU A 50 13.69 5.05 -36.75
CA LEU A 50 12.92 4.12 -35.93
C LEU A 50 13.02 4.45 -34.44
N PRO A 51 11.98 4.10 -33.65
CA PRO A 51 12.00 4.31 -32.21
C PRO A 51 13.18 3.60 -31.51
N GLU A 52 13.64 4.21 -30.42
CA GLU A 52 14.75 3.74 -29.60
C GLU A 52 14.35 2.60 -28.66
N LEU A 53 15.04 1.47 -28.81
CA LEU A 53 14.88 0.24 -28.07
C LEU A 53 16.11 -0.03 -27.20
N PRO A 54 15.92 -0.68 -26.03
CA PRO A 54 17.02 -0.96 -25.11
C PRO A 54 18.08 -1.83 -25.78
N GLY A 55 19.35 -1.45 -25.64
CA GLY A 55 20.49 -2.13 -26.25
C GLY A 55 20.62 -1.93 -27.77
N GLY A 56 19.98 -0.90 -28.34
CA GLY A 56 19.98 -0.63 -29.78
C GLY A 56 21.09 0.30 -30.29
N ILE A 57 21.37 0.20 -31.59
CA ILE A 57 22.26 1.05 -32.38
C ILE A 57 21.47 1.66 -33.54
N TYR A 58 21.54 2.97 -33.65
CA TYR A 58 20.78 3.76 -34.62
C TYR A 58 21.73 4.46 -35.57
N LEU A 59 21.57 4.16 -36.86
CA LEU A 59 22.44 4.64 -37.93
C LEU A 59 21.67 5.64 -38.82
N PRO A 60 22.31 6.71 -39.31
CA PRO A 60 21.72 7.55 -40.34
C PRO A 60 21.32 6.70 -41.55
N MET A 61 20.11 6.92 -42.10
CA MET A 61 19.52 6.06 -43.14
C MET A 61 20.48 5.70 -44.30
N GLY A 62 21.27 6.67 -44.78
CA GLY A 62 22.25 6.43 -45.85
C GLY A 62 23.37 5.46 -45.46
N ILE A 63 23.81 5.50 -44.20
CA ILE A 63 24.81 4.57 -43.66
C ILE A 63 24.17 3.22 -43.35
N PHE A 64 22.95 3.22 -42.78
CA PHE A 64 22.21 2.00 -42.54
C PHE A 64 22.09 1.17 -43.82
N ASN A 65 21.64 1.77 -44.93
CA ASN A 65 21.52 1.07 -46.21
C ASN A 65 22.86 0.48 -46.68
N GLN A 66 23.96 1.22 -46.55
CA GLN A 66 25.30 0.74 -46.93
C GLN A 66 25.78 -0.46 -46.11
N VAL A 67 25.45 -0.48 -44.81
CA VAL A 67 25.75 -1.60 -43.91
C VAL A 67 24.83 -2.77 -44.22
N PHE A 68 23.54 -2.51 -44.37
CA PHE A 68 22.47 -3.48 -44.58
C PHE A 68 22.65 -4.26 -45.90
N GLU A 69 22.92 -3.58 -47.01
CA GLU A 69 23.20 -4.20 -48.31
C GLU A 69 24.46 -5.08 -48.29
N ALA A 70 25.42 -4.78 -47.41
CA ALA A 70 26.69 -5.50 -47.30
C ALA A 70 26.69 -6.60 -46.22
N LEU A 71 25.56 -6.84 -45.54
CA LEU A 71 25.46 -7.76 -44.39
C LEU A 71 25.97 -9.18 -44.69
N SER A 72 25.76 -9.68 -45.91
CA SER A 72 26.22 -11.02 -46.33
C SER A 72 27.73 -11.20 -46.28
N THR A 73 28.49 -10.10 -46.30
CA THR A 73 29.96 -10.09 -46.26
C THR A 73 30.50 -9.56 -44.92
N LEU A 74 29.64 -9.34 -43.92
CA LEU A 74 30.04 -8.85 -42.61
C LEU A 74 30.79 -9.96 -41.85
N LYS A 75 32.04 -9.70 -41.46
CA LYS A 75 32.85 -10.61 -40.66
C LYS A 75 32.58 -10.45 -39.18
N PHE A 76 32.68 -9.22 -38.68
CA PHE A 76 32.36 -8.89 -37.29
C PHE A 76 32.16 -7.38 -37.11
N VAL A 77 31.54 -7.01 -35.99
CA VAL A 77 31.43 -5.65 -35.48
C VAL A 77 32.20 -5.54 -34.16
N LYS A 78 32.91 -4.42 -33.97
CA LYS A 78 33.60 -4.10 -32.71
C LYS A 78 33.19 -2.73 -32.19
N PHE A 79 33.17 -2.59 -30.87
CA PHE A 79 32.88 -1.37 -30.16
C PHE A 79 34.15 -0.81 -29.51
N THR A 80 34.31 0.50 -29.54
CA THR A 80 35.28 1.21 -28.70
C THR A 80 34.54 2.24 -27.86
N SER A 81 35.25 3.05 -27.08
CA SER A 81 34.63 4.12 -26.30
C SER A 81 33.87 5.13 -27.15
N ASN A 82 34.34 5.40 -28.38
CA ASN A 82 33.82 6.51 -29.20
C ASN A 82 33.44 6.09 -30.63
N GLN A 83 33.56 4.81 -30.99
CA GLN A 83 33.38 4.35 -32.36
C GLN A 83 32.81 2.94 -32.47
N ILE A 84 32.15 2.68 -33.59
CA ILE A 84 31.65 1.37 -34.03
C ILE A 84 32.35 1.00 -35.34
N LEU A 85 32.94 -0.19 -35.39
CA LEU A 85 33.67 -0.68 -36.57
C LEU A 85 32.94 -1.88 -37.17
N PHE A 86 32.33 -1.69 -38.33
CA PHE A 86 31.74 -2.76 -39.14
C PHE A 86 32.79 -3.31 -40.11
N THR A 87 33.31 -4.50 -39.85
CA THR A 87 34.36 -5.13 -40.65
C THR A 87 33.77 -6.13 -41.64
N PHE A 88 33.85 -5.83 -42.93
CA PHE A 88 33.40 -6.70 -44.02
C PHE A 88 34.60 -7.39 -44.68
N GLU A 89 34.35 -8.29 -45.64
CA GLU A 89 35.43 -8.99 -46.36
C GLU A 89 36.42 -8.06 -47.06
N LYS A 90 35.93 -6.99 -47.69
CA LYS A 90 36.71 -6.10 -48.57
C LYS A 90 36.79 -4.64 -48.09
N LYS A 91 36.07 -4.27 -47.04
CA LYS A 91 36.00 -2.90 -46.52
C LYS A 91 35.71 -2.88 -45.02
N THR A 92 36.05 -1.79 -44.37
CA THR A 92 35.63 -1.47 -43.00
C THR A 92 34.87 -0.16 -43.03
N ILE A 93 33.70 -0.12 -42.38
CA ILE A 93 32.95 1.12 -42.16
C ILE A 93 33.18 1.51 -40.69
N GLU A 94 33.78 2.67 -40.49
CA GLU A 94 34.04 3.26 -39.18
C GLU A 94 33.05 4.39 -38.93
N LEU A 95 32.37 4.33 -37.80
CA LEU A 95 31.37 5.32 -37.39
C LEU A 95 31.74 5.86 -36.02
N ALA A 96 31.70 7.18 -35.89
CA ALA A 96 31.81 7.82 -34.58
C ALA A 96 30.49 7.66 -33.83
N ILE A 97 30.54 7.56 -32.51
CA ILE A 97 29.36 7.63 -31.65
C ILE A 97 29.08 9.12 -31.42
N GLY A 98 27.99 9.64 -31.99
CA GLY A 98 27.66 11.06 -31.93
C GLY A 98 26.80 11.44 -30.74
N SER A 99 25.91 10.54 -30.31
CA SER A 99 25.00 10.77 -29.19
C SER A 99 24.64 9.44 -28.52
N THR A 100 24.22 9.51 -27.27
CA THR A 100 23.69 8.37 -26.53
C THR A 100 22.25 8.61 -26.12
N PHE A 101 21.52 7.54 -25.83
CA PHE A 101 20.27 7.57 -25.08
C PHE A 101 20.35 6.61 -23.91
N ASP A 102 19.52 6.85 -22.89
CA ASP A 102 19.40 5.99 -21.72
C ASP A 102 18.06 5.27 -21.76
N SER A 103 18.10 3.96 -21.63
CA SER A 103 16.92 3.10 -21.61
C SER A 103 16.47 2.71 -20.20
N THR A 104 17.15 3.20 -19.16
CA THR A 104 16.83 2.89 -17.77
C THR A 104 15.55 3.57 -17.30
N LEU A 105 14.70 2.78 -16.62
CA LEU A 105 13.54 3.25 -15.88
C LEU A 105 13.99 3.90 -14.56
N ASP A 106 13.59 5.14 -14.34
CA ASP A 106 13.78 5.81 -13.06
C ASP A 106 12.90 5.13 -11.98
N GLN A 107 13.52 4.69 -10.90
CA GLN A 107 12.79 4.14 -9.75
C GLN A 107 12.08 5.27 -9.00
N MET A 108 10.77 5.38 -9.20
CA MET A 108 9.95 6.42 -8.57
C MET A 108 9.18 5.93 -7.34
N ASN A 109 8.89 4.63 -7.22
CA ASN A 109 8.11 4.00 -6.14
C ASN A 109 6.89 4.83 -5.72
N PRO A 110 6.02 5.24 -6.66
CA PRO A 110 4.99 6.21 -6.38
C PRO A 110 3.85 5.58 -5.59
N SER A 111 3.22 6.37 -4.73
CA SER A 111 2.15 5.85 -3.89
C SER A 111 0.88 5.50 -4.66
N THR A 112 0.69 6.16 -5.80
CA THR A 112 -0.42 5.98 -6.74
C THR A 112 0.07 6.27 -8.15
N LEU A 113 -0.66 5.79 -9.15
CA LEU A 113 -0.42 6.10 -10.57
C LEU A 113 -1.55 7.00 -11.09
N PRO A 114 -1.51 8.33 -10.82
CA PRO A 114 -2.59 9.25 -11.17
C PRO A 114 -2.90 9.28 -12.68
N GLY A 115 -1.89 9.08 -13.54
CA GLY A 115 -2.07 9.01 -15.00
C GLY A 115 -2.81 7.76 -15.46
N GLY A 116 -2.89 6.72 -14.63
CA GLY A 116 -3.51 5.42 -14.96
C GLY A 116 -4.98 5.53 -15.36
N ARG A 117 -5.76 6.42 -14.73
CA ARG A 117 -7.18 6.61 -15.09
C ARG A 117 -7.35 7.15 -16.50
N LEU A 118 -6.54 8.13 -16.88
CA LEU A 118 -6.59 8.74 -18.21
C LEU A 118 -6.09 7.76 -19.27
N PHE A 119 -5.01 7.03 -18.97
CA PHE A 119 -4.53 5.95 -19.81
C PHE A 119 -5.61 4.90 -20.10
N LEU A 120 -6.28 4.37 -19.07
CA LEU A 120 -7.34 3.37 -19.25
C LEU A 120 -8.52 3.91 -20.08
N LYS A 121 -8.85 5.19 -19.93
CA LYS A 121 -9.90 5.86 -20.72
C LYS A 121 -9.54 5.93 -22.20
N GLU A 122 -8.27 6.16 -22.53
CA GLU A 122 -7.82 6.13 -23.94
C GLU A 122 -7.80 4.71 -24.50
N ILE A 123 -7.34 3.73 -23.71
CA ILE A 123 -7.38 2.30 -24.11
C ILE A 123 -8.79 1.84 -24.46
N GLN A 124 -9.82 2.28 -23.73
CA GLN A 124 -11.23 1.94 -23.99
C GLN A 124 -11.72 2.39 -25.38
N GLN A 125 -11.08 3.39 -25.99
CA GLN A 125 -11.48 3.93 -27.28
C GLN A 125 -10.86 3.17 -28.46
N LEU A 126 -9.86 2.33 -28.22
CA LEU A 126 -9.10 1.63 -29.26
C LEU A 126 -9.82 0.38 -29.77
N GLN A 127 -9.67 0.09 -31.06
CA GLN A 127 -10.14 -1.16 -31.70
C GLN A 127 -9.00 -2.08 -32.13
N THR A 128 -7.80 -1.87 -31.58
CA THR A 128 -6.62 -2.65 -31.92
C THR A 128 -6.74 -4.08 -31.40
N MET A 129 -6.47 -5.06 -32.25
CA MET A 129 -6.43 -6.48 -31.87
C MET A 129 -5.05 -6.83 -31.32
N THR A 130 -5.02 -7.51 -30.18
CA THR A 130 -3.80 -8.08 -29.58
C THR A 130 -3.42 -9.41 -30.24
N GLY A 131 -2.22 -9.92 -29.97
CA GLY A 131 -1.79 -11.25 -30.37
C GLY A 131 -2.51 -12.39 -29.64
N PHE A 132 -3.38 -12.09 -28.66
CA PHE A 132 -4.28 -13.05 -28.00
C PHE A 132 -5.64 -13.19 -28.68
N GLU A 133 -5.85 -12.51 -29.82
CA GLU A 133 -7.17 -12.42 -30.50
C GLU A 133 -8.26 -11.76 -29.63
N ILE A 134 -7.84 -10.89 -28.72
CA ILE A 134 -8.70 -10.05 -27.87
C ILE A 134 -8.48 -8.58 -28.24
N LEU A 135 -9.52 -7.76 -28.27
CA LEU A 135 -9.37 -6.31 -28.50
C LEU A 135 -8.74 -5.66 -27.27
N LEU A 136 -7.81 -4.72 -27.50
CA LEU A 136 -7.08 -4.06 -26.43
C LEU A 136 -8.01 -3.35 -25.42
N LYS A 137 -9.12 -2.77 -25.88
CA LYS A 137 -10.13 -2.16 -25.00
C LYS A 137 -10.76 -3.16 -24.01
N ASP A 138 -10.86 -4.44 -24.37
CA ASP A 138 -11.52 -5.45 -23.54
C ASP A 138 -10.66 -5.83 -22.32
N PHE A 139 -9.35 -5.56 -22.37
CA PHE A 139 -8.47 -5.65 -21.20
C PHE A 139 -8.81 -4.61 -20.12
N THR A 140 -9.61 -3.57 -20.42
CA THR A 140 -10.14 -2.69 -19.35
C THR A 140 -11.17 -3.37 -18.45
N SER A 141 -11.66 -4.54 -18.88
CA SER A 141 -12.49 -5.47 -18.10
C SER A 141 -11.79 -6.81 -17.94
N PHE A 142 -10.48 -6.78 -17.67
CA PHE A 142 -9.57 -7.93 -17.72
C PHE A 142 -10.08 -9.20 -17.02
N HIS A 143 -10.65 -9.06 -15.82
CA HIS A 143 -11.18 -10.17 -15.02
C HIS A 143 -12.30 -10.97 -15.69
N SER A 144 -12.97 -10.40 -16.70
CA SER A 144 -14.03 -11.07 -17.48
C SER A 144 -13.46 -11.89 -18.66
N LEU A 145 -12.16 -11.78 -18.95
CA LEU A 145 -11.53 -12.48 -20.05
C LEU A 145 -11.10 -13.89 -19.65
N ALA A 146 -11.22 -14.85 -20.57
CA ALA A 146 -10.72 -16.21 -20.35
C ALA A 146 -9.20 -16.28 -20.08
N LEU A 147 -8.45 -15.25 -20.50
CA LEU A 147 -7.03 -15.10 -20.21
C LEU A 147 -6.75 -14.83 -18.71
N PHE A 148 -7.72 -14.30 -17.95
CA PHE A 148 -7.53 -13.94 -16.54
C PHE A 148 -7.15 -15.13 -15.68
N ASP A 149 -7.91 -16.23 -15.73
CA ASP A 149 -7.70 -17.38 -14.85
C ASP A 149 -6.29 -17.99 -14.89
N PRO A 150 -5.67 -18.25 -16.05
CA PRO A 150 -4.31 -18.77 -16.08
C PRO A 150 -3.24 -17.76 -15.63
N VAL A 151 -3.53 -16.45 -15.69
CA VAL A 151 -2.53 -15.40 -15.40
C VAL A 151 -2.81 -14.61 -14.13
N LYS A 152 -3.90 -14.88 -13.41
CA LYS A 152 -4.25 -14.16 -12.17
C LYS A 152 -3.18 -14.25 -11.09
N GLY A 153 -2.34 -15.29 -11.13
CA GLY A 153 -1.19 -15.46 -10.25
C GLY A 153 -0.17 -14.32 -10.37
N LEU A 154 -0.08 -13.64 -11.52
CA LEU A 154 0.77 -12.45 -11.70
C LEU A 154 0.42 -11.30 -10.73
N PHE A 155 -0.82 -11.29 -10.22
CA PHE A 155 -1.33 -10.22 -9.37
C PHE A 155 -1.49 -10.69 -7.93
N THR A 156 -0.78 -11.72 -7.47
CA THR A 156 -0.81 -12.17 -6.07
C THR A 156 0.57 -12.04 -5.43
N ALA A 157 0.67 -12.16 -4.10
CA ALA A 157 1.95 -12.28 -3.40
C ALA A 157 2.44 -13.74 -3.30
N ASP A 158 1.67 -14.71 -3.82
CA ASP A 158 2.00 -16.12 -3.73
C ASP A 158 3.00 -16.51 -4.83
N LYS A 159 4.21 -16.90 -4.41
CA LYS A 159 5.31 -17.22 -5.33
C LYS A 159 4.96 -18.36 -6.30
N ALA A 160 4.26 -19.40 -5.83
CA ALA A 160 3.93 -20.55 -6.67
C ALA A 160 2.89 -20.19 -7.74
N ALA A 161 1.89 -19.38 -7.39
CA ALA A 161 0.90 -18.85 -8.31
C ALA A 161 1.55 -17.90 -9.33
N GLN A 162 2.44 -17.00 -8.89
CA GLN A 162 3.20 -16.14 -9.81
C GLN A 162 4.02 -16.97 -10.79
N GLU A 163 4.78 -17.96 -10.31
CA GLU A 163 5.59 -18.83 -11.18
C GLU A 163 4.72 -19.58 -12.21
N ALA A 164 3.56 -20.09 -11.80
CA ALA A 164 2.63 -20.77 -12.69
C ALA A 164 2.13 -19.84 -13.81
N SER A 165 1.76 -18.60 -13.46
CA SER A 165 1.29 -17.61 -14.45
C SER A 165 2.40 -17.09 -15.37
N VAL A 166 3.61 -16.87 -14.85
CA VAL A 166 4.78 -16.55 -15.69
C VAL A 166 5.05 -17.71 -16.67
N THR A 167 5.07 -18.95 -16.17
CA THR A 167 5.29 -20.14 -17.00
C THR A 167 4.21 -20.31 -18.08
N TYR A 168 2.96 -19.93 -17.79
CA TYR A 168 1.89 -19.95 -18.79
C TYR A 168 2.13 -18.97 -19.94
N LEU A 169 2.72 -17.81 -19.66
CA LEU A 169 2.91 -16.72 -20.61
C LEU A 169 4.20 -16.80 -21.40
N VAL A 170 5.33 -17.17 -20.78
CA VAL A 170 6.65 -17.10 -21.46
C VAL A 170 6.63 -17.97 -22.72
N GLY A 171 6.93 -17.34 -23.86
CA GLY A 171 6.94 -17.97 -25.17
C GLY A 171 5.58 -18.22 -25.82
N ARG A 172 4.48 -17.85 -25.16
CA ARG A 172 3.13 -18.11 -25.66
C ARG A 172 2.75 -17.07 -26.72
N GLY A 173 2.52 -17.51 -27.95
CA GLY A 173 2.14 -16.63 -29.06
C GLY A 173 2.86 -17.02 -30.34
N LYS A 174 2.61 -16.27 -31.42
CA LYS A 174 3.29 -16.48 -32.70
C LYS A 174 4.32 -15.37 -32.93
N GLY A 175 5.31 -15.64 -33.78
CA GLY A 175 6.29 -14.63 -34.19
C GLY A 175 7.56 -14.62 -33.34
N LEU A 176 8.35 -13.56 -33.53
CA LEU A 176 9.66 -13.39 -32.89
C LEU A 176 9.54 -12.79 -31.48
N THR A 177 8.45 -12.09 -31.19
CA THR A 177 8.08 -11.62 -29.85
C THR A 177 6.69 -12.21 -29.55
N PRO A 178 6.63 -13.39 -28.92
CA PRO A 178 5.36 -14.01 -28.56
C PRO A 178 4.51 -13.07 -27.67
N SER A 179 3.20 -13.03 -27.91
CA SER A 179 2.25 -12.14 -27.22
C SER A 179 2.36 -12.21 -25.69
N GLY A 180 2.61 -13.41 -25.14
CA GLY A 180 2.81 -13.64 -23.73
C GLY A 180 4.05 -12.97 -23.15
N ASP A 181 5.13 -12.89 -23.93
CA ASP A 181 6.35 -12.18 -23.50
C ASP A 181 6.14 -10.67 -23.53
N ASP A 182 5.52 -10.16 -24.60
CA ASP A 182 5.21 -8.73 -24.72
C ASP A 182 4.25 -8.27 -23.59
N PHE A 183 3.28 -9.11 -23.22
CA PHE A 183 2.42 -8.90 -22.05
C PHE A 183 3.23 -8.86 -20.74
N LEU A 184 4.18 -9.78 -20.55
CA LEU A 184 5.05 -9.80 -19.37
C LEU A 184 5.94 -8.55 -19.27
N ILE A 185 6.42 -8.02 -20.40
CA ILE A 185 7.16 -6.74 -20.44
C ILE A 185 6.28 -5.60 -19.90
N GLY A 186 5.03 -5.51 -20.36
CA GLY A 186 4.08 -4.51 -19.88
C GLY A 186 3.74 -4.65 -18.40
N TRP A 187 3.58 -5.88 -17.92
CA TRP A 187 3.39 -6.17 -16.49
C TRP A 187 4.62 -5.78 -15.65
N LEU A 188 5.83 -6.15 -16.10
CA LEU A 188 7.09 -5.82 -15.42
C LEU A 188 7.31 -4.32 -15.27
N LEU A 189 6.97 -3.52 -16.30
CA LEU A 189 7.10 -2.07 -16.25
C LEU A 189 6.35 -1.49 -15.04
N ILE A 190 5.10 -1.90 -14.84
CA ILE A 190 4.28 -1.43 -13.71
C ILE A 190 4.80 -1.97 -12.37
N GLN A 191 5.22 -3.25 -12.32
CA GLN A 191 5.81 -3.81 -11.09
C GLN A 191 7.07 -3.05 -10.65
N GLN A 192 7.92 -2.69 -11.61
CA GLN A 192 9.17 -1.97 -11.33
C GLN A 192 8.93 -0.52 -10.97
N LEU A 193 7.98 0.15 -11.63
CA LEU A 193 7.54 1.48 -11.24
C LEU A 193 7.10 1.53 -9.77
N CYS A 194 6.35 0.51 -9.32
CA CYS A 194 5.80 0.42 -7.97
C CYS A 194 6.75 -0.23 -6.94
N GLY A 195 8.01 -0.54 -7.29
CA GLY A 195 8.97 -1.12 -6.35
C GLY A 195 8.79 -2.62 -6.04
N ASN A 196 7.90 -3.32 -6.74
CA ASN A 196 7.46 -4.69 -6.43
C ASN A 196 8.11 -5.78 -7.30
N ALA A 197 9.21 -5.47 -7.99
CA ALA A 197 9.69 -6.30 -9.08
C ALA A 197 10.76 -7.35 -8.73
N SER A 198 11.28 -7.41 -7.50
CA SER A 198 12.42 -8.28 -7.19
C SER A 198 12.15 -9.77 -7.50
N LEU A 199 11.01 -10.28 -7.02
CA LEU A 199 10.56 -11.65 -7.29
C LEU A 199 10.18 -11.83 -8.77
N SER A 200 9.45 -10.87 -9.34
CA SER A 200 9.00 -10.89 -10.74
C SER A 200 10.18 -10.97 -11.72
N ASN A 201 11.21 -10.16 -11.49
CA ASN A 201 12.44 -10.12 -12.28
C ASN A 201 13.15 -11.48 -12.24
N GLN A 202 13.29 -12.06 -11.05
CA GLN A 202 13.92 -13.37 -10.88
C GLN A 202 13.17 -14.46 -11.66
N LEU A 203 11.85 -14.56 -11.47
CA LEU A 203 11.04 -15.59 -12.13
C LEU A 203 11.09 -15.48 -13.66
N ILE A 204 11.02 -14.26 -14.20
CA ILE A 204 11.10 -14.04 -15.64
C ILE A 204 12.49 -14.38 -16.17
N LEU A 205 13.57 -13.95 -15.50
CA LEU A 205 14.93 -14.26 -15.90
C LEU A 205 15.17 -15.77 -15.94
N GLU A 206 14.79 -16.50 -14.88
CA GLU A 206 14.97 -17.95 -14.79
C GLU A 206 14.31 -18.69 -15.97
N LYS A 207 13.11 -18.27 -16.39
CA LYS A 207 12.41 -18.89 -17.53
C LYS A 207 12.96 -18.40 -18.88
N ALA A 208 13.26 -17.11 -19.01
CA ALA A 208 13.75 -16.52 -20.25
C ALA A 208 15.13 -17.08 -20.63
N GLU A 209 16.01 -17.35 -19.67
CA GLU A 209 17.35 -17.89 -19.93
C GLU A 209 17.34 -19.32 -20.47
N SER A 210 16.24 -20.06 -20.28
CA SER A 210 16.08 -21.35 -20.92
C SER A 210 15.82 -21.19 -22.43
N PRO A 211 16.53 -21.95 -23.29
CA PRO A 211 16.36 -21.86 -24.73
C PRO A 211 15.03 -22.46 -25.23
N TYR A 212 14.27 -23.12 -24.35
CA TYR A 212 13.09 -23.89 -24.73
C TYR A 212 11.77 -23.12 -24.65
N TYR A 213 11.72 -22.02 -23.89
CA TYR A 213 10.47 -21.32 -23.66
C TYR A 213 10.18 -20.29 -24.73
N THR A 214 11.14 -19.41 -25.04
CA THR A 214 10.92 -18.30 -25.99
C THR A 214 12.03 -18.17 -27.03
N THR A 215 11.85 -17.26 -27.99
CA THR A 215 12.79 -16.94 -29.05
C THR A 215 13.98 -16.13 -28.54
N ASP A 216 15.07 -16.09 -29.32
CA ASP A 216 16.26 -15.31 -28.95
C ASP A 216 15.98 -13.80 -28.87
N VAL A 217 15.10 -13.29 -29.73
CA VAL A 217 14.73 -11.87 -29.78
C VAL A 217 13.91 -11.49 -28.55
N SER A 218 12.89 -12.28 -28.22
CA SER A 218 12.04 -12.03 -27.05
C SER A 218 12.80 -12.19 -25.74
N ARG A 219 13.65 -13.23 -25.65
CA ARG A 219 14.56 -13.44 -24.52
C ARG A 219 15.43 -12.22 -24.24
N HIS A 220 15.94 -11.59 -25.29
CA HIS A 220 16.72 -10.37 -25.15
C HIS A 220 15.91 -9.27 -24.48
N TYR A 221 14.69 -8.98 -24.93
CA TYR A 221 13.85 -7.91 -24.36
C TYR A 221 13.33 -8.22 -22.96
N LEU A 222 13.01 -9.48 -22.65
CA LEU A 222 12.67 -9.89 -21.28
C LEU A 222 13.85 -9.65 -20.32
N ARG A 223 15.09 -9.93 -20.76
CA ARG A 223 16.30 -9.62 -19.97
C ARG A 223 16.53 -8.12 -19.83
N GLN A 224 16.33 -7.33 -20.89
CA GLN A 224 16.41 -5.86 -20.76
C GLN A 224 15.39 -5.36 -19.73
N SER A 225 14.14 -5.82 -19.83
CA SER A 225 13.03 -5.38 -18.98
C SER A 225 13.23 -5.78 -17.52
N SER A 226 13.72 -7.00 -17.24
CA SER A 226 14.03 -7.44 -15.87
C SER A 226 15.18 -6.66 -15.21
N GLU A 227 16.02 -6.02 -16.02
CA GLU A 227 17.08 -5.10 -15.56
C GLU A 227 16.60 -3.62 -15.52
N GLY A 228 15.31 -3.37 -15.71
CA GLY A 228 14.74 -2.03 -15.69
C GLY A 228 14.98 -1.22 -16.94
N ARG A 229 15.17 -1.87 -18.10
CA ARG A 229 15.47 -1.20 -19.37
C ARG A 229 14.36 -1.38 -20.39
N TYR A 230 13.83 -0.26 -20.89
CA TYR A 230 12.65 -0.22 -21.76
C TYR A 230 12.86 0.70 -22.97
N SER A 231 11.92 0.65 -23.91
CA SER A 231 11.90 1.57 -25.04
C SER A 231 11.56 3.00 -24.58
N GLN A 232 12.00 4.01 -25.33
CA GLN A 232 11.71 5.41 -25.00
C GLN A 232 10.20 5.68 -24.87
N ALA A 233 9.37 5.05 -25.70
CA ALA A 233 7.92 5.20 -25.64
C ALA A 233 7.32 4.63 -24.33
N LEU A 234 7.87 3.52 -23.81
CA LEU A 234 7.46 2.96 -22.53
C LEU A 234 7.96 3.78 -21.34
N LEU A 235 9.17 4.37 -21.42
CA LEU A 235 9.68 5.29 -20.40
C LEU A 235 8.83 6.57 -20.33
N GLN A 236 8.44 7.13 -21.48
CA GLN A 236 7.51 8.27 -21.53
C GLN A 236 6.14 7.93 -20.94
N LEU A 237 5.63 6.72 -21.20
CA LEU A 237 4.39 6.26 -20.59
C LEU A 237 4.54 6.10 -19.07
N ALA A 238 5.65 5.53 -18.61
CA ALA A 238 5.97 5.39 -17.21
C ALA A 238 5.97 6.76 -16.50
N ASP A 239 6.68 7.75 -17.02
CA ASP A 239 6.71 9.13 -16.51
C ASP A 239 5.29 9.72 -16.43
N TYR A 240 4.50 9.55 -17.49
CA TYR A 240 3.11 10.04 -17.53
C TYR A 240 2.21 9.37 -16.50
N LEU A 241 2.35 8.05 -16.29
CA LEU A 241 1.55 7.32 -15.31
C LEU A 241 1.79 7.82 -13.88
N VAL A 242 3.03 8.23 -13.56
CA VAL A 242 3.39 8.79 -12.26
C VAL A 242 3.04 10.27 -12.14
N GLN A 243 3.38 11.07 -13.16
CA GLN A 243 3.23 12.52 -13.16
C GLN A 243 2.56 12.98 -14.46
N PRO A 244 1.22 12.84 -14.57
CA PRO A 244 0.51 13.30 -15.75
C PRO A 244 0.63 14.82 -15.86
N LYS A 245 1.11 15.30 -17.01
CA LYS A 245 1.23 16.73 -17.33
C LYS A 245 0.17 17.08 -18.37
N GLU A 246 -0.51 18.22 -18.20
CA GLU A 246 -1.59 18.64 -19.11
C GLU A 246 -1.12 18.78 -20.57
N GLU A 247 0.15 19.11 -20.78
CA GLU A 247 0.77 19.28 -22.10
C GLU A 247 1.08 17.95 -22.81
N ILE A 248 1.10 16.83 -22.08
CA ILE A 248 1.46 15.52 -22.62
C ILE A 248 0.18 14.76 -22.97
N ASP A 249 -0.03 14.53 -24.26
CA ASP A 249 -1.14 13.73 -24.77
C ASP A 249 -0.80 12.23 -24.69
N VAL A 250 -1.38 11.52 -23.72
CA VAL A 250 -1.18 10.07 -23.54
C VAL A 250 -1.57 9.27 -24.78
N LYS A 251 -2.48 9.79 -25.61
CA LYS A 251 -2.86 9.14 -26.87
C LYS A 251 -1.67 9.04 -27.82
N GLN A 252 -0.84 10.09 -27.91
CA GLN A 252 0.35 10.08 -28.77
C GLN A 252 1.39 9.06 -28.28
N ILE A 253 1.53 8.92 -26.96
CA ILE A 253 2.42 7.91 -26.36
C ILE A 253 1.92 6.51 -26.71
N ILE A 254 0.61 6.26 -26.55
CA ILE A 254 -0.04 4.99 -26.91
C ILE A 254 0.16 4.67 -28.40
N GLU A 255 -0.05 5.65 -29.29
CA GLU A 255 0.16 5.50 -30.73
C GLU A 255 1.61 5.16 -31.07
N ALA A 256 2.58 5.78 -30.38
CA ALA A 256 4.00 5.48 -30.54
C ALA A 256 4.33 4.04 -30.09
N ILE A 257 3.73 3.54 -29.01
CA ILE A 257 3.89 2.14 -28.58
C ILE A 257 3.25 1.19 -29.60
N LEU A 258 2.04 1.49 -30.07
CA LEU A 258 1.33 0.67 -31.07
C LEU A 258 2.06 0.59 -32.41
N ALA A 259 2.89 1.57 -32.76
CA ALA A 259 3.71 1.53 -33.96
C ALA A 259 4.84 0.46 -33.90
N HIS A 260 5.07 -0.18 -32.75
CA HIS A 260 6.09 -1.21 -32.58
C HIS A 260 5.58 -2.62 -32.91
N GLY A 261 6.15 -3.21 -33.96
CA GLY A 261 5.81 -4.56 -34.40
C GLY A 261 4.36 -4.67 -34.93
N GLN A 262 3.95 -5.86 -35.36
CA GLN A 262 2.57 -6.05 -35.84
C GLN A 262 1.55 -6.02 -34.68
N THR A 263 1.85 -6.72 -33.59
CA THR A 263 0.97 -6.77 -32.39
C THR A 263 1.73 -6.53 -31.08
N SER A 264 3.07 -6.56 -31.09
CA SER A 264 3.91 -6.48 -29.89
C SER A 264 3.57 -5.27 -29.01
N GLY A 265 3.46 -4.07 -29.60
CA GLY A 265 3.03 -2.88 -28.85
C GLY A 265 1.63 -3.01 -28.22
N ALA A 266 0.68 -3.67 -28.90
CA ALA A 266 -0.65 -3.91 -28.34
C ALA A 266 -0.64 -4.92 -27.20
N ASP A 267 0.17 -5.98 -27.31
CA ASP A 267 0.35 -7.00 -26.27
C ASP A 267 1.03 -6.41 -25.02
N THR A 268 2.02 -5.52 -25.18
CA THR A 268 2.63 -4.76 -24.08
C THR A 268 1.63 -3.83 -23.40
N LEU A 269 0.84 -3.07 -24.18
CA LEU A 269 -0.23 -2.24 -23.62
C LEU A 269 -1.29 -3.07 -22.89
N ALA A 270 -1.57 -4.29 -23.35
CA ALA A 270 -2.49 -5.21 -22.68
C ALA A 270 -1.97 -5.63 -21.30
N GLY A 271 -0.67 -5.92 -21.18
CA GLY A 271 0.00 -6.20 -19.90
C GLY A 271 -0.07 -5.02 -18.92
N ILE A 272 0.19 -3.81 -19.40
CA ILE A 272 0.05 -2.57 -18.60
C ILE A 272 -1.40 -2.38 -18.16
N THR A 273 -2.36 -2.50 -19.09
CA THR A 273 -3.80 -2.32 -18.85
C THR A 273 -4.31 -3.31 -17.82
N ALA A 274 -4.02 -4.60 -17.98
CA ALA A 274 -4.41 -5.65 -17.04
C ALA A 274 -3.86 -5.37 -15.64
N THR A 275 -2.62 -4.91 -15.54
CA THR A 275 -1.99 -4.59 -14.25
C THR A 275 -2.66 -3.41 -13.57
N LEU A 276 -2.92 -2.32 -14.29
CA LEU A 276 -3.61 -1.15 -13.74
C LEU A 276 -5.06 -1.46 -13.33
N VAL A 277 -5.77 -2.28 -14.12
CA VAL A 277 -7.12 -2.74 -13.77
C VAL A 277 -7.11 -3.58 -12.51
N GLU A 278 -6.17 -4.51 -12.37
CA GLU A 278 -6.07 -5.35 -11.17
C GLU A 278 -5.62 -4.57 -9.94
N MET A 279 -4.71 -3.61 -10.08
CA MET A 279 -4.36 -2.68 -9.01
C MET A 279 -5.59 -1.90 -8.53
N ARG A 280 -6.39 -1.39 -9.47
CA ARG A 280 -7.63 -0.67 -9.16
C ARG A 280 -8.68 -1.57 -8.52
N ARG A 281 -8.88 -2.78 -9.05
CA ARG A 281 -9.83 -3.77 -8.52
C ARG A 281 -9.46 -4.18 -7.10
N LYS A 282 -8.18 -4.44 -6.82
CA LYS A 282 -7.72 -4.73 -5.45
C LYS A 282 -7.99 -3.58 -4.50
N LYS A 283 -7.81 -2.34 -4.96
CA LYS A 283 -8.15 -1.16 -4.16
C LYS A 283 -9.66 -1.05 -3.94
N GLU A 284 -10.48 -1.33 -4.96
CA GLU A 284 -11.95 -1.32 -4.85
C GLU A 284 -12.52 -2.50 -4.04
N MET A 285 -11.81 -3.62 -3.93
CA MET A 285 -12.14 -4.76 -3.07
C MET A 285 -11.41 -4.73 -1.71
N ALA A 286 -10.64 -3.68 -1.42
CA ALA A 286 -9.93 -3.58 -0.15
C ALA A 286 -10.95 -3.51 0.98
N GLN A 287 -10.87 -4.46 1.91
CA GLN A 287 -11.73 -4.45 3.07
C GLN A 287 -11.25 -3.36 4.03
N ARG A 288 -12.19 -2.66 4.66
CA ARG A 288 -11.88 -1.63 5.64
C ARG A 288 -11.89 -2.23 7.04
N VAL A 289 -10.80 -2.02 7.77
CA VAL A 289 -10.66 -2.43 9.17
C VAL A 289 -10.52 -1.21 10.07
N VAL A 290 -11.36 -1.17 11.11
CA VAL A 290 -11.12 -0.26 12.24
C VAL A 290 -10.42 -1.02 13.34
N MET A 291 -9.23 -0.57 13.72
CA MET A 291 -8.42 -1.15 14.77
C MET A 291 -8.43 -0.27 16.03
N ALA A 292 -8.89 -0.79 17.15
CA ALA A 292 -8.88 -0.11 18.44
C ALA A 292 -7.69 -0.57 19.30
N LEU A 293 -6.68 0.30 19.40
CA LEU A 293 -5.49 0.08 20.21
C LEU A 293 -5.80 0.26 21.71
N GLY A 294 -5.48 -0.77 22.50
CA GLY A 294 -5.54 -0.72 23.96
C GLY A 294 -4.50 0.24 24.57
N GLY A 295 -4.67 0.58 25.85
CA GLY A 295 -3.70 1.42 26.57
C GLY A 295 -2.31 0.77 26.63
N ASN A 296 -2.26 -0.56 26.71
CA ASN A 296 -1.03 -1.37 26.72
C ASN A 296 -0.21 -1.27 25.42
N ALA A 297 -0.84 -0.84 24.31
CA ALA A 297 -0.14 -0.58 23.06
C ALA A 297 0.75 0.67 23.15
N ILE A 298 0.44 1.57 24.09
CA ILE A 298 1.16 2.83 24.29
C ILE A 298 1.98 2.77 25.58
N LEU A 299 1.36 2.37 26.70
CA LEU A 299 2.01 2.27 28.00
C LEU A 299 1.50 1.04 28.76
N ARG A 300 2.39 0.14 29.13
CA ARG A 300 2.05 -1.09 29.87
C ARG A 300 2.00 -0.82 31.38
N PRO A 301 1.22 -1.60 32.15
CA PRO A 301 1.18 -1.47 33.61
C PRO A 301 2.57 -1.59 34.24
N GLY A 302 2.89 -0.67 35.16
CA GLY A 302 4.17 -0.66 35.90
C GLY A 302 5.35 -0.03 35.15
N GLN A 303 5.19 0.39 33.89
CA GLN A 303 6.22 1.13 33.17
C GLN A 303 6.24 2.61 33.57
N GLU A 304 7.42 3.23 33.51
CA GLU A 304 7.54 4.68 33.62
C GLU A 304 6.87 5.36 32.43
N ALA A 305 6.10 6.41 32.69
CA ALA A 305 5.33 7.12 31.67
C ALA A 305 6.17 8.16 30.89
N THR A 306 7.39 7.78 30.49
CA THR A 306 8.27 8.62 29.67
C THR A 306 7.88 8.56 28.19
N VAL A 307 8.36 9.51 27.39
CA VAL A 307 8.09 9.52 25.94
C VAL A 307 8.83 8.37 25.27
N GLU A 308 10.06 8.08 25.70
CA GLU A 308 10.92 7.03 25.15
C GLU A 308 10.28 5.65 25.28
N VAL A 309 9.72 5.33 26.45
CA VAL A 309 9.02 4.06 26.70
C VAL A 309 7.77 3.94 25.84
N GLN A 310 6.99 5.03 25.72
CA GLN A 310 5.78 5.03 24.92
C GLN A 310 6.07 4.89 23.41
N MET A 311 7.12 5.56 22.93
CA MET A 311 7.60 5.42 21.56
C MET A 311 8.04 3.98 21.27
N GLU A 312 8.74 3.32 22.19
CA GLU A 312 9.18 1.93 22.00
C GLU A 312 8.00 0.96 21.91
N ASN A 313 6.98 1.12 22.77
CA ASN A 313 5.76 0.32 22.68
C ASN A 313 5.02 0.57 21.35
N ILE A 314 4.91 1.84 20.93
CA ILE A 314 4.22 2.23 19.69
C ILE A 314 4.91 1.66 18.44
N LYS A 315 6.24 1.50 18.42
CA LYS A 315 6.94 0.85 17.29
C LYS A 315 6.42 -0.56 17.03
N ILE A 316 6.05 -1.30 18.08
CA ILE A 316 5.46 -2.62 17.95
C ILE A 316 4.09 -2.53 17.27
N SER A 317 3.26 -1.55 17.65
CA SER A 317 1.98 -1.30 16.98
C SER A 317 2.17 -0.88 15.52
N ALA A 318 3.17 -0.05 15.23
CA ALA A 318 3.48 0.41 13.89
C ALA A 318 3.87 -0.75 12.95
N GLU A 319 4.64 -1.73 13.43
CA GLU A 319 4.96 -2.95 12.69
C GLU A 319 3.69 -3.70 12.28
N GLN A 320 2.75 -3.87 13.21
CA GLN A 320 1.52 -4.64 12.98
C GLN A 320 0.56 -3.92 12.03
N VAL A 321 0.45 -2.60 12.18
CA VAL A 321 -0.33 -1.76 11.24
C VAL A 321 0.24 -1.87 9.83
N ALA A 322 1.56 -1.81 9.67
CA ALA A 322 2.21 -1.96 8.36
C ALA A 322 1.95 -3.35 7.73
N ARG A 323 1.94 -4.42 8.53
CA ARG A 323 1.59 -5.76 8.04
C ARG A 323 0.15 -5.85 7.56
N ILE A 324 -0.78 -5.22 8.28
CA ILE A 324 -2.20 -5.21 7.91
C ILE A 324 -2.42 -4.39 6.64
N GLU A 325 -1.74 -3.25 6.48
CA GLU A 325 -1.75 -2.48 5.23
C GLU A 325 -1.20 -3.32 4.06
N ALA A 326 -0.12 -4.06 4.27
CA ALA A 326 0.43 -4.97 3.26
C ALA A 326 -0.51 -6.13 2.87
N LEU A 327 -1.50 -6.45 3.72
CA LEU A 327 -2.61 -7.37 3.38
C LEU A 327 -3.72 -6.71 2.55
N ASN A 328 -3.51 -5.46 2.11
CA ASN A 328 -4.44 -4.66 1.29
C ASN A 328 -5.75 -4.34 2.02
N TYR A 329 -5.67 -4.03 3.31
CA TYR A 329 -6.77 -3.46 4.08
C TYR A 329 -6.67 -1.93 4.10
N GLU A 330 -7.82 -1.26 3.99
CA GLU A 330 -7.92 0.14 4.37
C GLU A 330 -7.99 0.23 5.89
N VAL A 331 -6.95 0.77 6.54
CA VAL A 331 -6.86 0.76 8.00
C VAL A 331 -7.17 2.13 8.61
N VAL A 332 -8.16 2.12 9.50
CA VAL A 332 -8.51 3.24 10.38
C VAL A 332 -8.14 2.84 11.80
N LEU A 333 -7.33 3.65 12.47
CA LEU A 333 -6.85 3.39 13.82
C LEU A 333 -7.58 4.29 14.81
N THR A 334 -7.98 3.72 15.94
CA THR A 334 -8.34 4.45 17.15
C THR A 334 -7.51 3.93 18.31
N HIS A 335 -7.46 4.67 19.41
CA HIS A 335 -6.64 4.31 20.56
C HIS A 335 -7.25 4.80 21.87
N GLY A 336 -6.89 4.17 22.99
CA GLY A 336 -7.13 4.72 24.33
C GLY A 336 -6.15 5.83 24.69
N ASN A 337 -6.43 6.58 25.75
CA ASN A 337 -5.57 7.66 26.25
C ASN A 337 -5.47 7.71 27.80
N GLY A 338 -6.01 6.72 28.51
CA GLY A 338 -6.23 6.80 29.96
C GLY A 338 -5.00 7.27 30.78
N PRO A 339 -3.84 6.61 30.66
CA PRO A 339 -2.62 7.06 31.33
C PRO A 339 -2.15 8.46 30.88
N GLN A 340 -2.26 8.76 29.58
CA GLN A 340 -1.76 10.00 28.98
C GLN A 340 -2.59 11.21 29.41
N VAL A 341 -3.92 11.13 29.29
CA VAL A 341 -4.82 12.19 29.75
C VAL A 341 -4.76 12.34 31.27
N GLY A 342 -4.55 11.24 32.01
CA GLY A 342 -4.30 11.29 33.45
C GLY A 342 -3.08 12.12 33.82
N ASN A 343 -1.96 11.94 33.12
CA ASN A 343 -0.74 12.73 33.33
C ASN A 343 -0.93 14.19 32.94
N ILE A 344 -1.62 14.49 31.84
CA ILE A 344 -1.94 15.85 31.41
C ILE A 344 -2.79 16.57 32.47
N LEU A 345 -3.80 15.89 33.00
CA LEU A 345 -4.62 16.42 34.09
C LEU A 345 -3.79 16.67 35.36
N GLN A 346 -2.88 15.75 35.70
CA GLN A 346 -1.97 15.94 36.83
C GLN A 346 -1.05 17.15 36.63
N GLN A 347 -0.52 17.36 35.44
CA GLN A 347 0.30 18.54 35.10
C GLN A 347 -0.50 19.83 35.26
N ASN A 348 -1.73 19.86 34.75
CA ASN A 348 -2.64 21.00 34.90
C ASN A 348 -2.95 21.29 36.38
N GLU A 349 -3.19 20.25 37.18
CA GLU A 349 -3.50 20.40 38.61
C GLU A 349 -2.27 20.88 39.42
N ILE A 350 -1.07 20.38 39.10
CA ILE A 350 0.18 20.84 39.75
C ILE A 350 0.49 22.29 39.38
N ALA A 351 0.23 22.69 38.14
CA ALA A 351 0.53 24.03 37.63
C ALA A 351 -0.58 25.06 37.90
N LYS A 352 -1.71 24.67 38.51
CA LYS A 352 -2.94 25.48 38.61
C LYS A 352 -2.76 26.88 39.23
N ASP A 353 -1.78 27.03 40.13
CA ASP A 353 -1.49 28.30 40.81
C ASP A 353 -0.63 29.26 39.96
N ILE A 354 -0.11 28.78 38.82
CA ILE A 354 0.74 29.52 37.88
C ILE A 354 0.03 29.67 36.53
N VAL A 355 -0.60 28.61 36.04
CA VAL A 355 -1.31 28.53 34.77
C VAL A 355 -2.72 27.99 35.03
N PRO A 356 -3.78 28.68 34.56
CA PRO A 356 -5.15 28.17 34.73
C PRO A 356 -5.30 26.76 34.14
N PRO A 357 -5.88 25.81 34.90
CA PRO A 357 -6.02 24.43 34.43
C PRO A 357 -7.04 24.35 33.29
N PHE A 358 -6.72 23.57 32.27
CA PHE A 358 -7.64 23.27 31.18
C PHE A 358 -8.73 22.27 31.61
N PRO A 359 -9.94 22.37 31.03
CA PRO A 359 -10.99 21.39 31.24
C PRO A 359 -10.65 20.05 30.57
N LEU A 360 -11.32 18.99 31.02
CA LEU A 360 -11.01 17.62 30.60
C LEU A 360 -11.09 17.38 29.08
N ASP A 361 -12.05 18.01 28.39
CA ASP A 361 -12.21 17.90 26.94
C ASP A 361 -11.02 18.49 26.17
N VAL A 362 -10.45 19.59 26.66
CA VAL A 362 -9.23 20.19 26.11
C VAL A 362 -8.02 19.30 26.40
N CYS A 363 -7.87 18.78 27.61
CA CYS A 363 -6.83 17.80 27.94
C CYS A 363 -6.93 16.53 27.08
N ASN A 364 -8.16 16.12 26.73
CA ASN A 364 -8.40 15.00 25.83
C ASN A 364 -7.92 15.34 24.40
N ALA A 365 -8.19 16.55 23.91
CA ALA A 365 -7.66 17.05 22.63
C ALA A 365 -6.13 17.06 22.60
N GLU A 366 -5.47 17.51 23.67
CA GLU A 366 -4.01 17.44 23.81
C GLU A 366 -3.50 15.99 23.72
N SER A 367 -4.19 15.06 24.40
CA SER A 367 -3.82 13.64 24.37
C SER A 367 -3.95 13.01 22.98
N GLN A 368 -4.92 13.45 22.16
CA GLN A 368 -5.04 13.01 20.77
C GLN A 368 -3.86 13.48 19.92
N GLY A 369 -3.47 14.75 20.06
CA GLY A 369 -2.30 15.29 19.36
C GLY A 369 -1.01 14.58 19.77
N PHE A 370 -0.81 14.37 21.07
CA PHE A 370 0.36 13.68 21.62
C PHE A 370 0.48 12.24 21.12
N ILE A 371 -0.56 11.42 21.29
CA ILE A 371 -0.52 10.01 20.91
C ILE A 371 -0.51 9.86 19.38
N GLY A 372 -1.32 10.66 18.68
CA GLY A 372 -1.38 10.67 17.23
C GLY A 372 -0.04 11.02 16.60
N TYR A 373 0.68 12.01 17.13
CA TYR A 373 2.05 12.33 16.72
C TYR A 373 2.98 11.11 16.81
N MET A 374 2.99 10.43 17.96
CA MET A 374 3.85 9.26 18.18
C MET A 374 3.51 8.10 17.23
N LEU A 375 2.22 7.80 17.06
CA LEU A 375 1.73 6.77 16.15
C LEU A 375 2.08 7.10 14.70
N GLU A 376 1.73 8.31 14.25
CA GLU A 376 1.95 8.77 12.89
C GLU A 376 3.42 8.74 12.52
N GLN A 377 4.30 9.27 13.39
CA GLN A 377 5.74 9.23 13.19
C GLN A 377 6.25 7.79 13.08
N SER A 378 5.82 6.90 13.99
CA SER A 378 6.32 5.53 14.05
C SER A 378 5.86 4.69 12.87
N ILE A 379 4.59 4.83 12.45
CA ILE A 379 4.06 4.15 11.27
C ILE A 379 4.73 4.69 10.01
N LYS A 380 4.86 6.01 9.84
CA LYS A 380 5.59 6.60 8.69
C LYS A 380 7.02 6.07 8.57
N ASN A 381 7.75 6.05 9.69
CA ASN A 381 9.10 5.49 9.71
C ASN A 381 9.10 4.03 9.27
N ARG A 382 8.13 3.23 9.73
CA ARG A 382 8.03 1.81 9.35
C ARG A 382 7.70 1.61 7.87
N LEU A 383 6.84 2.44 7.29
CA LEU A 383 6.45 2.36 5.87
C LEU A 383 7.54 2.87 4.92
N SER A 384 8.41 3.77 5.40
CA SER A 384 9.48 4.39 4.59
C SER A 384 10.56 3.42 4.09
N THR A 385 10.51 2.14 4.45
CA THR A 385 11.44 1.10 3.98
C THR A 385 11.25 0.72 2.50
N GLY A 386 10.34 1.38 1.76
CA GLY A 386 10.20 1.28 0.30
C GLY A 386 9.23 0.22 -0.20
N GLU A 387 8.58 -0.52 0.71
CA GLU A 387 7.65 -1.60 0.38
C GLU A 387 6.19 -1.13 0.34
N SER A 388 5.88 0.01 0.97
CA SER A 388 4.53 0.55 1.08
C SER A 388 4.41 1.93 0.44
N THR A 389 3.25 2.14 -0.14
CA THR A 389 2.81 3.40 -0.74
C THR A 389 1.92 4.20 0.19
N ALA A 390 1.52 3.61 1.33
CA ALA A 390 0.58 4.23 2.23
C ALA A 390 1.17 5.46 2.93
N ASN A 391 0.32 6.45 3.16
CA ASN A 391 0.64 7.59 4.02
C ASN A 391 -0.17 7.50 5.31
N VAL A 392 0.21 8.27 6.32
CA VAL A 392 -0.44 8.25 7.64
C VAL A 392 -0.86 9.65 8.03
N VAL A 393 -2.05 9.78 8.58
CA VAL A 393 -2.58 11.07 9.05
C VAL A 393 -3.39 10.91 10.33
N THR A 394 -3.13 11.80 11.28
CA THR A 394 -3.93 11.93 12.51
C THR A 394 -4.97 13.02 12.36
N LEU A 395 -6.22 12.72 12.72
CA LEU A 395 -7.31 13.69 12.76
C LEU A 395 -7.79 13.91 14.19
N LEU A 396 -7.72 15.16 14.65
CA LEU A 396 -8.44 15.59 15.86
C LEU A 396 -9.93 15.32 15.67
N THR A 397 -10.50 14.55 16.59
CA THR A 397 -11.84 13.98 16.42
C THR A 397 -12.75 14.37 17.58
N GLN A 398 -13.80 15.14 17.27
CA GLN A 398 -14.91 15.45 18.17
C GLN A 398 -16.02 14.40 18.03
N ILE A 399 -16.64 14.05 19.15
CA ILE A 399 -17.74 13.09 19.21
C ILE A 399 -18.91 13.68 19.95
N GLU A 400 -20.03 13.78 19.24
CA GLU A 400 -21.30 14.24 19.79
C GLU A 400 -21.85 13.17 20.74
N VAL A 401 -22.27 13.60 21.93
CA VAL A 401 -22.92 12.80 22.97
C VAL A 401 -24.25 13.44 23.36
N ASP A 402 -25.17 12.64 23.89
CA ASP A 402 -26.43 13.16 24.43
C ASP A 402 -26.20 13.77 25.81
N GLU A 403 -26.50 15.05 25.99
CA GLU A 403 -26.42 15.74 27.29
C GLU A 403 -27.35 15.11 28.36
N LYS A 404 -28.37 14.37 27.91
CA LYS A 404 -29.34 13.68 28.78
C LYS A 404 -28.96 12.23 29.04
N ASP A 405 -27.79 11.79 28.60
CA ASP A 405 -27.30 10.44 28.85
C ASP A 405 -27.29 10.15 30.37
N PRO A 406 -27.88 9.02 30.83
CA PRO A 406 -27.91 8.66 32.25
C PRO A 406 -26.53 8.63 32.91
N ALA A 407 -25.44 8.45 32.16
CA ALA A 407 -24.08 8.48 32.66
C ALA A 407 -23.70 9.83 33.31
N PHE A 408 -24.35 10.93 32.95
CA PHE A 408 -24.15 12.24 33.59
C PHE A 408 -24.78 12.33 34.98
N GLN A 409 -25.80 11.53 35.26
CA GLN A 409 -26.46 11.50 36.58
C GLN A 409 -25.66 10.66 37.58
N THR A 410 -24.96 9.63 37.10
CA THR A 410 -24.13 8.74 37.92
C THR A 410 -22.73 8.60 37.30
N PRO A 411 -21.83 9.59 37.49
CA PRO A 411 -20.45 9.48 37.06
C PRO A 411 -19.72 8.33 37.78
N THR A 412 -19.18 7.38 37.01
CA THR A 412 -18.54 6.18 37.56
C THR A 412 -17.07 6.03 37.18
N LYS A 413 -16.57 6.81 36.20
CA LYS A 413 -15.23 6.60 35.64
C LYS A 413 -14.19 7.46 36.36
N PRO A 414 -13.24 6.88 37.11
CA PRO A 414 -12.28 7.65 37.89
C PRO A 414 -11.15 8.21 37.01
N ILE A 415 -10.82 9.49 37.17
CA ILE A 415 -9.79 10.22 36.41
C ILE A 415 -8.87 11.03 37.33
N GLY A 416 -7.69 11.39 36.81
CA GLY A 416 -6.73 12.27 37.50
C GLY A 416 -6.09 11.67 38.75
N VAL A 417 -5.56 12.56 39.59
CA VAL A 417 -4.81 12.25 40.83
C VAL A 417 -5.71 11.82 41.98
N PHE A 418 -5.09 11.24 43.01
CA PHE A 418 -5.74 10.94 44.29
C PHE A 418 -5.79 12.19 45.16
N TYR A 419 -6.94 12.36 45.82
CA TYR A 419 -7.23 13.39 46.80
C TYR A 419 -7.49 12.75 48.15
N THR A 420 -7.18 13.48 49.21
CA THR A 420 -7.66 13.15 50.56
C THR A 420 -9.17 13.33 50.65
N GLU A 421 -9.79 12.74 51.68
CA GLU A 421 -11.24 12.91 51.91
C GLU A 421 -11.63 14.39 52.13
N GLU A 422 -10.77 15.17 52.78
CA GLU A 422 -10.98 16.59 53.04
C GLU A 422 -10.95 17.42 51.74
N GLU A 423 -9.94 17.20 50.91
CA GLU A 423 -9.84 17.83 49.58
C GLU A 423 -10.99 17.42 48.67
N ALA A 424 -11.39 16.16 48.70
CA ALA A 424 -12.53 15.67 47.92
C ALA A 424 -13.83 16.37 48.31
N LYS A 425 -14.11 16.51 49.62
CA LYS A 425 -15.28 17.26 50.11
C LYS A 425 -15.24 18.73 49.68
N ALA A 426 -14.06 19.37 49.71
CA ALA A 426 -13.90 20.74 49.26
C ALA A 426 -14.17 20.89 47.76
N LEU A 427 -13.64 19.99 46.92
CA LEU A 427 -13.83 20.02 45.46
C LEU A 427 -15.28 19.71 45.06
N THR A 428 -15.98 18.85 45.79
CA THR A 428 -17.42 18.65 45.60
C THR A 428 -18.20 19.94 45.87
N ALA A 429 -17.85 20.68 46.94
CA ALA A 429 -18.56 21.90 47.32
C ALA A 429 -18.25 23.09 46.38
N ASP A 430 -16.99 23.24 45.96
CA ASP A 430 -16.52 24.36 45.15
C ASP A 430 -16.83 24.18 43.66
N LYS A 431 -16.52 23.01 43.11
CA LYS A 431 -16.58 22.73 41.66
C LYS A 431 -17.74 21.82 41.25
N GLY A 432 -18.51 21.30 42.21
CA GLY A 432 -19.56 20.32 41.94
C GLY A 432 -19.04 18.97 41.44
N TRP A 433 -17.77 18.66 41.65
CA TRP A 433 -17.19 17.40 41.19
C TRP A 433 -17.74 16.20 41.96
N VAL A 434 -18.02 15.12 41.24
CA VAL A 434 -18.35 13.83 41.86
C VAL A 434 -17.04 13.15 42.23
N MET A 435 -16.85 12.86 43.51
CA MET A 435 -15.63 12.23 44.04
C MET A 435 -15.95 10.80 44.48
N MET A 436 -15.11 9.83 44.08
CA MET A 436 -15.28 8.41 44.37
C MET A 436 -14.05 7.86 45.11
N GLU A 437 -14.28 7.06 46.15
CA GLU A 437 -13.22 6.33 46.84
C GLU A 437 -12.71 5.18 45.95
N ASP A 438 -11.40 5.13 45.71
CA ASP A 438 -10.76 4.12 44.84
C ASP A 438 -9.90 3.16 45.69
N ALA A 439 -10.52 2.06 46.11
CA ALA A 439 -9.89 0.90 46.74
C ALA A 439 -8.98 1.23 47.95
N GLY A 440 -9.41 2.18 48.80
CA GLY A 440 -8.68 2.57 50.01
C GLY A 440 -7.39 3.37 49.75
N ARG A 441 -7.13 3.78 48.51
CA ARG A 441 -5.95 4.60 48.12
C ARG A 441 -6.22 6.11 48.13
N GLY A 442 -7.45 6.51 48.43
CA GLY A 442 -7.91 7.90 48.42
C GLY A 442 -9.11 8.10 47.49
N TYR A 443 -9.45 9.36 47.23
CA TYR A 443 -10.58 9.77 46.39
C TYR A 443 -10.10 10.23 45.01
N ARG A 444 -10.88 9.98 43.96
CA ARG A 444 -10.60 10.47 42.59
C ARG A 444 -11.84 11.14 42.01
N ARG A 445 -11.63 12.07 41.08
CA ARG A 445 -12.72 12.69 40.32
C ARG A 445 -13.36 11.62 39.45
N ALA A 446 -14.67 11.42 39.60
CA ALA A 446 -15.47 10.58 38.73
C ALA A 446 -16.11 11.44 37.64
N VAL A 447 -16.04 10.97 36.40
CA VAL A 447 -16.66 11.63 35.25
C VAL A 447 -17.60 10.70 34.51
N ALA A 448 -18.52 11.30 33.75
CA ALA A 448 -19.47 10.58 32.94
C ALA A 448 -18.76 9.84 31.79
N SER A 449 -19.31 8.70 31.40
CA SER A 449 -18.87 7.92 30.24
C SER A 449 -20.06 7.65 29.30
N PRO A 450 -20.59 8.71 28.65
CA PRO A 450 -21.78 8.64 27.81
C PRO A 450 -21.56 7.81 26.54
N LEU A 451 -22.66 7.46 25.86
CA LEU A 451 -22.62 6.78 24.57
C LEU A 451 -22.26 7.73 23.42
N PRO A 452 -21.41 7.32 22.47
CA PRO A 452 -21.10 8.12 21.29
C PRO A 452 -22.29 8.13 20.31
N VAL A 453 -22.80 9.33 19.98
CA VAL A 453 -23.94 9.50 19.07
C VAL A 453 -23.46 9.72 17.64
N LYS A 454 -22.51 10.64 17.43
CA LYS A 454 -22.02 11.01 16.09
C LYS A 454 -20.55 11.39 16.12
N ILE A 455 -19.78 10.89 15.16
CA ILE A 455 -18.38 11.27 14.98
C ILE A 455 -18.28 12.37 13.94
N HIS A 456 -17.54 13.43 14.24
CA HIS A 456 -17.27 14.49 13.30
C HIS A 456 -16.12 14.14 12.36
N GLY A 457 -16.22 14.53 11.08
CA GLY A 457 -15.17 14.30 10.09
C GLY A 457 -15.18 12.93 9.42
N ILE A 458 -16.26 12.13 9.56
CA ILE A 458 -16.37 10.79 8.96
C ILE A 458 -16.11 10.79 7.45
N ASP A 459 -16.70 11.72 6.69
CA ASP A 459 -16.50 11.77 5.23
C ASP A 459 -15.02 11.95 4.85
N ALA A 460 -14.28 12.74 5.64
CA ALA A 460 -12.84 12.91 5.45
C ALA A 460 -12.08 11.63 5.81
N ILE A 461 -12.41 10.99 6.93
CA ILE A 461 -11.80 9.72 7.35
C ILE A 461 -11.98 8.66 6.27
N THR A 462 -13.22 8.47 5.78
CA THR A 462 -13.54 7.50 4.73
C THR A 462 -12.81 7.81 3.42
N THR A 463 -12.77 9.08 3.02
CA THR A 463 -12.08 9.51 1.79
C THR A 463 -10.58 9.25 1.87
N LEU A 464 -9.95 9.54 3.01
CA LEU A 464 -8.52 9.33 3.20
C LEU A 464 -8.18 7.84 3.23
N ALA A 465 -8.96 7.03 3.97
CA ALA A 465 -8.81 5.57 4.00
C ALA A 465 -8.90 4.95 2.60
N ALA A 466 -9.92 5.34 1.82
CA ALA A 466 -10.10 4.91 0.43
C ALA A 466 -8.97 5.37 -0.52
N ASN A 467 -8.11 6.30 -0.10
CA ASN A 467 -6.96 6.77 -0.85
C ASN A 467 -5.63 6.19 -0.36
N ASN A 468 -5.67 5.00 0.24
CA ASN A 468 -4.51 4.31 0.79
C ASN A 468 -3.78 5.12 1.88
N MET A 469 -4.54 5.88 2.68
CA MET A 469 -4.00 6.49 3.88
C MET A 469 -4.45 5.71 5.11
N ILE A 470 -3.52 5.45 6.01
CA ILE A 470 -3.81 5.00 7.36
C ILE A 470 -4.30 6.21 8.15
N VAL A 471 -5.55 6.17 8.61
CA VAL A 471 -6.18 7.29 9.30
C VAL A 471 -6.27 7.01 10.79
N ILE A 472 -5.63 7.84 11.61
CA ILE A 472 -5.75 7.77 13.07
C ILE A 472 -6.84 8.76 13.51
N ALA A 473 -7.91 8.26 14.12
CA ALA A 473 -9.08 9.06 14.52
C ALA A 473 -9.74 8.53 15.80
N GLY A 474 -10.58 9.37 16.42
CA GLY A 474 -11.30 9.02 17.65
C GLY A 474 -10.40 8.74 18.85
N GLY A 475 -9.18 9.28 18.86
CA GLY A 475 -8.19 9.03 19.91
C GLY A 475 -8.74 9.33 21.31
N GLY A 476 -8.45 8.46 22.27
CA GLY A 476 -8.95 8.59 23.64
C GLY A 476 -10.45 8.38 23.81
N GLY A 477 -11.14 7.86 22.79
CA GLY A 477 -12.61 7.86 22.74
C GLY A 477 -13.21 9.15 22.16
N GLY A 478 -12.40 10.05 21.60
CA GLY A 478 -12.89 11.31 21.01
C GLY A 478 -13.08 12.43 22.02
N ILE A 479 -13.05 13.68 21.54
CA ILE A 479 -13.33 14.88 22.35
C ILE A 479 -14.86 15.00 22.50
N PRO A 480 -15.45 14.86 23.70
CA PRO A 480 -16.89 14.89 23.86
C PRO A 480 -17.43 16.29 23.61
N VAL A 481 -18.45 16.39 22.78
CA VAL A 481 -19.19 17.63 22.52
C VAL A 481 -20.68 17.39 22.59
N THR A 482 -21.46 18.41 22.94
CA THR A 482 -22.91 18.44 22.76
C THR A 482 -23.28 19.53 21.75
N ARG A 483 -24.47 19.39 21.15
CA ARG A 483 -25.03 20.33 20.19
C ARG A 483 -26.24 21.00 20.80
N ASP A 484 -26.23 22.33 20.85
CA ASP A 484 -27.39 23.10 21.32
C ASP A 484 -28.51 23.17 20.26
N GLU A 485 -29.65 23.76 20.63
CA GLU A 485 -30.80 23.95 19.73
C GLU A 485 -30.48 24.81 18.48
N ASN A 486 -29.43 25.64 18.55
CA ASN A 486 -28.96 26.47 17.44
C ASN A 486 -27.93 25.76 16.55
N GLY A 487 -27.57 24.52 16.88
CA GLY A 487 -26.58 23.72 16.17
C GLY A 487 -25.12 24.00 16.53
N GLN A 488 -24.85 24.82 17.56
CA GLN A 488 -23.50 25.12 18.04
C GLN A 488 -22.95 23.98 18.88
N LEU A 489 -21.66 23.65 18.67
CA LEU A 489 -20.96 22.61 19.42
C LEU A 489 -20.27 23.21 20.64
N THR A 490 -20.43 22.56 21.79
CA THR A 490 -19.74 22.92 23.04
C THR A 490 -19.08 21.68 23.64
N GLY A 491 -17.84 21.83 24.13
CA GLY A 491 -17.10 20.76 24.80
C GLY A 491 -17.73 20.34 26.12
N LEU A 492 -17.63 19.05 26.46
CA LEU A 492 -18.13 18.48 27.70
C LEU A 492 -17.04 17.71 28.43
N GLU A 493 -16.94 17.93 29.75
CA GLU A 493 -16.03 17.18 30.62
C GLU A 493 -16.55 15.76 30.88
N ALA A 494 -16.34 14.88 29.90
CA ALA A 494 -16.67 13.46 29.96
C ALA A 494 -15.53 12.61 29.35
N VAL A 495 -15.58 11.30 29.55
CA VAL A 495 -14.66 10.36 28.87
C VAL A 495 -15.46 9.25 28.23
N ILE A 496 -15.62 9.33 26.91
CA ILE A 496 -16.29 8.30 26.13
C ILE A 496 -15.41 7.05 26.13
N ASP A 497 -16.04 5.87 26.15
CA ASP A 497 -15.30 4.62 26.04
C ASP A 497 -14.71 4.45 24.63
N LYS A 498 -13.45 4.00 24.57
CA LYS A 498 -12.72 3.84 23.31
C LYS A 498 -13.25 2.69 22.46
N ASP A 499 -13.72 1.60 23.08
CA ASP A 499 -14.22 0.43 22.36
C ASP A 499 -15.61 0.77 21.79
N ARG A 500 -16.44 1.50 22.53
CA ARG A 500 -17.69 2.09 22.02
C ARG A 500 -17.46 3.10 20.88
N THR A 501 -16.44 3.94 21.02
CA THR A 501 -16.04 4.89 19.96
C THR A 501 -15.53 4.16 18.73
N GLY A 502 -14.67 3.16 18.89
CA GLY A 502 -14.15 2.33 17.82
C GLY A 502 -15.28 1.61 17.08
N LYS A 503 -16.26 1.07 17.81
CA LYS A 503 -17.47 0.49 17.23
C LYS A 503 -18.23 1.51 16.40
N LYS A 504 -18.52 2.69 16.97
CA LYS A 504 -19.27 3.74 16.29
C LYS A 504 -18.54 4.26 15.05
N LEU A 505 -17.21 4.35 15.13
CA LEU A 505 -16.35 4.68 14.01
C LEU A 505 -16.47 3.63 12.92
N ALA A 506 -16.30 2.35 13.26
CA ALA A 506 -16.45 1.23 12.33
C ALA A 506 -17.81 1.20 11.64
N GLU A 507 -18.88 1.49 12.38
CA GLU A 507 -20.23 1.60 11.81
C GLU A 507 -20.33 2.74 10.79
N GLN A 508 -19.83 3.94 11.13
CA GLN A 508 -19.98 5.15 10.31
C GLN A 508 -19.01 5.23 9.12
N VAL A 509 -17.85 4.60 9.22
CA VAL A 509 -16.94 4.45 8.06
C VAL A 509 -17.26 3.20 7.24
N ASP A 510 -18.37 2.50 7.50
CA ASP A 510 -18.77 1.28 6.79
C ASP A 510 -17.63 0.25 6.70
N ALA A 511 -17.02 -0.05 7.85
CA ALA A 511 -15.93 -1.03 7.92
C ALA A 511 -16.45 -2.47 7.82
N ASP A 512 -15.71 -3.34 7.15
CA ASP A 512 -15.97 -4.77 7.10
C ASP A 512 -15.61 -5.47 8.42
N VAL A 513 -14.54 -4.99 9.06
CA VAL A 513 -13.98 -5.57 10.27
C VAL A 513 -13.79 -4.53 11.35
N PHE A 514 -14.27 -4.81 12.55
CA PHE A 514 -13.92 -4.07 13.76
C PHE A 514 -13.01 -4.93 14.65
N MET A 515 -11.77 -4.49 14.82
CA MET A 515 -10.75 -5.21 15.58
C MET A 515 -10.42 -4.48 16.88
N MET A 516 -10.55 -5.18 18.01
CA MET A 516 -10.16 -4.67 19.32
C MET A 516 -8.91 -5.39 19.81
N LEU A 517 -7.86 -4.62 20.02
CA LEU A 517 -6.55 -5.14 20.42
C LEU A 517 -6.38 -5.11 21.94
N THR A 518 -6.01 -6.25 22.50
CA THR A 518 -5.87 -6.47 23.94
C THR A 518 -4.56 -7.19 24.27
N ASP A 519 -4.36 -7.53 25.54
CA ASP A 519 -3.21 -8.24 26.10
C ASP A 519 -3.35 -9.77 26.16
N VAL A 520 -4.49 -10.29 25.73
CA VAL A 520 -4.79 -11.73 25.66
C VAL A 520 -5.01 -12.15 24.21
N PRO A 521 -4.55 -13.36 23.81
CA PRO A 521 -4.67 -13.82 22.42
C PRO A 521 -6.13 -14.07 22.02
N ASN A 522 -6.99 -14.47 22.96
CA ASN A 522 -8.40 -14.78 22.74
C ASN A 522 -9.26 -14.29 23.91
N VAL A 523 -10.57 -14.27 23.69
CA VAL A 523 -11.58 -14.23 24.74
C VAL A 523 -11.74 -15.62 25.34
N TYR A 524 -11.97 -15.68 26.65
CA TYR A 524 -12.17 -16.93 27.37
C TYR A 524 -13.45 -16.87 28.20
N ILE A 525 -14.16 -18.00 28.28
CA ILE A 525 -15.14 -18.22 29.34
C ILE A 525 -14.47 -18.91 30.53
N ASN A 526 -15.05 -18.75 31.72
CA ASN A 526 -14.50 -19.24 32.98
C ASN A 526 -13.07 -18.76 33.25
N TRP A 527 -12.79 -17.49 32.95
CA TRP A 527 -11.49 -16.86 33.13
C TRP A 527 -10.91 -17.11 34.53
N GLY A 528 -9.66 -17.58 34.57
CA GLY A 528 -8.94 -17.87 35.82
C GLY A 528 -9.43 -19.10 36.58
N LYS A 529 -10.35 -19.89 36.03
CA LYS A 529 -10.87 -21.13 36.65
C LYS A 529 -10.25 -22.38 35.99
N PRO A 530 -10.27 -23.56 36.65
CA PRO A 530 -9.73 -24.80 36.07
C PRO A 530 -10.39 -25.24 34.76
N ASN A 531 -11.64 -24.83 34.54
CA ASN A 531 -12.42 -25.10 33.32
C ASN A 531 -12.43 -23.90 32.35
N GLN A 532 -11.38 -23.06 32.38
CA GLN A 532 -11.19 -21.98 31.42
C GLN A 532 -11.20 -22.53 29.99
N GLN A 533 -11.99 -21.92 29.12
CA GLN A 533 -12.11 -22.34 27.72
C GLN A 533 -11.86 -21.15 26.80
N LYS A 534 -11.01 -21.39 25.79
CA LYS A 534 -10.69 -20.43 24.72
C LYS A 534 -11.84 -20.35 23.73
N LEU A 535 -12.23 -19.14 23.33
CA LEU A 535 -13.21 -18.92 22.27
C LEU A 535 -12.48 -18.56 20.96
N GLU A 536 -12.79 -19.26 19.88
CA GLU A 536 -12.21 -19.03 18.55
C GLU A 536 -13.22 -18.28 17.67
N GLU A 537 -14.11 -18.97 16.97
CA GLU A 537 -15.18 -18.35 16.20
C GLU A 537 -16.53 -18.57 16.90
N LEU A 538 -17.36 -17.54 16.94
CA LEU A 538 -18.67 -17.53 17.58
C LEU A 538 -19.71 -16.85 16.68
N SER A 539 -20.94 -17.36 16.70
CA SER A 539 -22.07 -16.58 16.23
C SER A 539 -22.44 -15.46 17.22
N VAL A 540 -23.19 -14.47 16.74
CA VAL A 540 -23.77 -13.41 17.60
C VAL A 540 -24.59 -14.00 18.76
N GLU A 541 -25.36 -15.05 18.51
CA GLU A 541 -26.22 -15.71 19.51
C GLU A 541 -25.39 -16.40 20.59
N GLU A 542 -24.31 -17.10 20.20
CA GLU A 542 -23.41 -17.76 21.14
C GLU A 542 -22.68 -16.74 22.03
N ALA A 543 -22.16 -15.68 21.41
CA ALA A 543 -21.48 -14.61 22.14
C ALA A 543 -22.43 -13.89 23.11
N GLN A 544 -23.67 -13.62 22.69
CA GLN A 544 -24.68 -13.00 23.56
C GLN A 544 -25.06 -13.93 24.71
N ARG A 545 -25.21 -15.23 24.48
CA ARG A 545 -25.48 -16.20 25.54
C ARG A 545 -24.40 -16.18 26.61
N PHE A 546 -23.12 -16.16 26.23
CA PHE A 546 -22.02 -16.08 27.22
C PHE A 546 -21.98 -14.75 27.96
N MET A 547 -22.39 -13.65 27.31
CA MET A 547 -22.54 -12.34 27.95
C MET A 547 -23.64 -12.39 29.02
N ASP A 548 -24.79 -12.97 28.72
CA ASP A 548 -25.94 -13.10 29.63
C ASP A 548 -25.65 -14.07 30.80
N GLU A 549 -24.82 -15.09 30.57
CA GLU A 549 -24.32 -16.02 31.60
C GLU A 549 -23.28 -15.37 32.53
N GLY A 550 -22.87 -14.11 32.29
CA GLY A 550 -21.97 -13.36 33.16
C GLY A 550 -20.51 -13.81 33.10
N HIS A 551 -20.06 -14.36 31.96
CA HIS A 551 -18.69 -14.84 31.82
C HIS A 551 -17.64 -13.73 31.69
N PHE A 552 -18.04 -12.49 31.34
CA PHE A 552 -17.12 -11.40 31.03
C PHE A 552 -17.23 -10.27 32.07
N ALA A 553 -16.08 -9.82 32.60
CA ALA A 553 -16.06 -8.80 33.64
C ALA A 553 -16.35 -7.38 33.11
N ASP A 554 -17.19 -6.62 33.84
CA ASP A 554 -17.69 -5.29 33.46
C ASP A 554 -16.61 -4.22 33.24
N GLY A 555 -15.44 -4.38 33.88
CA GLY A 555 -14.33 -3.43 33.79
C GLY A 555 -13.30 -3.71 32.69
N SER A 556 -13.42 -4.83 31.96
CA SER A 556 -12.42 -5.24 30.97
C SER A 556 -13.03 -5.88 29.72
N MET A 557 -13.35 -7.17 29.78
CA MET A 557 -13.78 -7.94 28.61
C MET A 557 -15.26 -7.72 28.28
N GLY A 558 -16.10 -7.40 29.27
CA GLY A 558 -17.54 -7.15 29.06
C GLY A 558 -17.79 -6.04 28.03
N PRO A 559 -17.25 -4.83 28.18
CA PRO A 559 -17.42 -3.75 27.20
C PRO A 559 -16.95 -4.12 25.79
N LYS A 560 -15.85 -4.89 25.66
CA LYS A 560 -15.33 -5.37 24.37
C LYS A 560 -16.29 -6.35 23.70
N MET A 561 -16.76 -7.34 24.45
CA MET A 561 -17.72 -8.31 23.94
C MET A 561 -19.04 -7.65 23.56
N GLY A 562 -19.55 -6.71 24.37
CA GLY A 562 -20.73 -5.93 24.02
C GLY A 562 -20.54 -5.16 22.71
N ALA A 563 -19.41 -4.46 22.55
CA ALA A 563 -19.11 -3.73 21.32
C ALA A 563 -18.95 -4.65 20.09
N ALA A 564 -18.30 -5.82 20.25
CA ALA A 564 -18.15 -6.80 19.19
C ALA A 564 -19.50 -7.39 18.76
N ILE A 565 -20.33 -7.81 19.70
CA ILE A 565 -21.64 -8.40 19.44
C ILE A 565 -22.52 -7.38 18.72
N ASP A 566 -22.55 -6.13 19.20
CA ASP A 566 -23.31 -5.05 18.56
C ASP A 566 -22.87 -4.77 17.13
N PHE A 567 -21.56 -4.75 16.86
CA PHE A 567 -21.04 -4.55 15.51
C PHE A 567 -21.37 -5.74 14.59
N ALA A 568 -21.16 -6.96 15.09
CA ALA A 568 -21.39 -8.19 14.34
C ALA A 568 -22.88 -8.35 13.98
N ARG A 569 -23.82 -7.96 14.85
CA ARG A 569 -25.26 -7.92 14.52
C ARG A 569 -25.61 -7.19 13.22
N GLY A 570 -24.75 -6.28 12.76
CA GLY A 570 -24.88 -5.63 11.45
C GLY A 570 -24.52 -6.49 10.24
N GLY A 571 -24.25 -7.79 10.41
CA GLY A 571 -23.80 -8.71 9.34
C GLY A 571 -22.30 -8.59 9.01
N ARG A 572 -21.50 -8.06 9.94
CA ARG A 572 -20.07 -7.78 9.77
C ARG A 572 -19.24 -8.63 10.75
N THR A 573 -17.91 -8.55 10.68
CA THR A 573 -17.04 -9.33 11.56
C THR A 573 -16.41 -8.46 12.66
N ALA A 574 -16.54 -8.87 13.91
CA ALA A 574 -15.77 -8.31 15.02
C ALA A 574 -14.66 -9.28 15.46
N ILE A 575 -13.48 -8.75 15.79
CA ILE A 575 -12.31 -9.53 16.21
C ILE A 575 -11.75 -8.98 17.53
N VAL A 576 -11.48 -9.86 18.49
CA VAL A 576 -10.74 -9.54 19.72
C VAL A 576 -9.47 -10.40 19.74
N CYS A 577 -8.29 -9.77 19.75
CA CYS A 577 -7.02 -10.49 19.71
C CYS A 577 -5.88 -9.70 20.37
N ALA A 578 -4.73 -10.35 20.53
CA ALA A 578 -3.50 -9.70 20.94
C ALA A 578 -2.91 -8.87 19.79
N LEU A 579 -2.22 -7.77 20.12
CA LEU A 579 -1.62 -6.86 19.12
C LEU A 579 -0.66 -7.58 18.16
N ASP A 580 0.14 -8.52 18.67
CA ASP A 580 1.16 -9.25 17.91
C ASP A 580 0.59 -10.34 16.99
N GLU A 581 -0.70 -10.67 17.11
CA GLU A 581 -1.42 -11.63 16.28
C GLU A 581 -2.48 -10.97 15.38
N ALA A 582 -2.50 -9.64 15.28
CA ALA A 582 -3.56 -8.89 14.58
C ALA A 582 -3.67 -9.25 13.09
N ASP A 583 -2.54 -9.37 12.39
CA ASP A 583 -2.47 -9.78 10.99
C ASP A 583 -2.92 -11.24 10.77
N LEU A 584 -2.58 -12.13 11.70
CA LEU A 584 -3.03 -13.52 11.70
C LEU A 584 -4.53 -13.63 12.00
N ALA A 585 -5.04 -12.78 12.89
CA ALA A 585 -6.45 -12.76 13.27
C ALA A 585 -7.35 -12.33 12.11
N LEU A 586 -6.93 -11.34 11.30
CA LEU A 586 -7.63 -10.98 10.05
C LEU A 586 -7.74 -12.16 9.09
N GLN A 587 -6.68 -12.97 8.99
CA GLN A 587 -6.63 -14.18 8.15
C GLN A 587 -7.39 -15.39 8.74
N GLY A 588 -8.04 -15.24 9.90
CA GLY A 588 -8.76 -16.32 10.56
C GLY A 588 -7.88 -17.37 11.25
N LYS A 589 -6.61 -17.03 11.54
CA LYS A 589 -5.64 -17.96 12.15
C LYS A 589 -5.41 -17.72 13.64
N ALA A 590 -5.93 -16.63 14.19
CA ALA A 590 -5.78 -16.23 15.60
C ALA A 590 -6.98 -15.38 16.05
N GLY A 591 -7.03 -15.05 17.34
CA GLY A 591 -8.08 -14.19 17.90
C GLY A 591 -9.43 -14.87 18.11
N THR A 592 -10.33 -14.17 18.79
CA THR A 592 -11.75 -14.52 18.86
C THR A 592 -12.51 -13.73 17.80
N ARG A 593 -13.27 -14.40 16.95
CA ARG A 593 -14.07 -13.83 15.86
C ARG A 593 -15.55 -13.98 16.17
N ILE A 594 -16.30 -12.89 16.08
CA ILE A 594 -17.75 -12.90 16.20
C ILE A 594 -18.31 -12.50 14.84
N VAL A 595 -19.06 -13.42 14.24
CA VAL A 595 -19.54 -13.31 12.87
C VAL A 595 -21.05 -13.04 12.88
N GLY A 596 -21.45 -12.04 12.09
CA GLY A 596 -22.80 -11.53 11.93
C GLY A 596 -23.70 -12.27 10.95
#